data_AF-A0A971RLK1-F1
#
_entry.id   AF-A0A971RLK1-F1
#
_cell.length_a   1.000
_cell.length_b   1.000
_cell.length_c   1.000
_cell.angle_alpha   90.00
_cell.angle_beta   90.00
_cell.angle_gamma   90.00
#
_symmetry.space_group_name_H-M   'P 1'
#
loop_
_entity.id
_entity.type
_entity.pdbx_description
1 polymer ?
#
loop_
_entity_poly.entity_id
_entity_poly.type
_entity_poly.pdbx_seq_one_letter_code
_entity_poly.pdbx_strand_id
1 'polypeptide(L)' 'MLLPFSFTVPEEKKIRLVINTDAKNEADDQYAIVHALLTQKFCVKGVIAAHFGEARTKTSMEESFAEIQRVLGMIST' A
#
# COMPACT_ATOMS: atom_id res chain seq x y z
N MET A 1 -11.17 7.26 14.52
CA MET A 1 -10.53 6.45 15.57
C MET A 1 -10.80 4.98 15.28
N LEU A 2 -9.78 4.21 14.87
CA LEU A 2 -9.94 2.77 14.59
C LEU A 2 -10.24 2.04 15.91
N LEU A 3 -11.21 1.10 15.87
CA LEU A 3 -11.52 0.25 17.01
C LEU A 3 -10.31 -0.64 17.35
N PRO A 4 -10.02 -0.89 18.64
CA PRO A 4 -8.95 -1.80 19.03
C PRO A 4 -9.24 -3.22 18.54
N PHE A 5 -8.22 -3.86 17.95
CA PHE A 5 -8.31 -5.25 17.53
C PHE A 5 -8.62 -6.17 18.72
N SER A 6 -9.43 -7.21 18.50
CA SER A 6 -9.81 -8.18 19.53
C SER A 6 -8.67 -9.11 19.97
N PHE A 7 -7.52 -9.04 19.30
CA PHE A 7 -6.34 -9.84 19.60
C PHE A 7 -5.05 -9.09 19.26
N THR A 8 -3.92 -9.63 19.72
CA THR A 8 -2.58 -9.14 19.38
C THR A 8 -1.75 -10.21 18.69
N VAL A 9 -1.00 -9.82 17.66
CA VAL A 9 -0.06 -10.72 16.97
C VAL A 9 1.28 -10.70 17.72
N PRO A 10 1.79 -11.87 18.19
CA PRO A 10 3.12 -11.96 18.77
C PRO A 10 4.20 -11.44 17.82
N GLU A 11 5.23 -10.80 18.36
CA GLU A 11 6.23 -10.09 17.54
C GLU A 11 6.96 -11.03 16.57
N GLU A 12 7.29 -12.24 17.03
CA GLU A 12 7.91 -13.31 16.24
C GLU A 12 7.02 -13.86 15.11
N LYS A 13 5.72 -13.50 15.10
CA LYS A 13 4.77 -13.85 14.05
C LYS A 13 4.46 -12.69 13.10
N LYS A 14 5.00 -11.49 13.36
CA LYS A 14 4.87 -10.35 12.45
C LYS A 14 5.81 -10.49 11.26
N ILE A 15 5.36 -10.00 10.12
CA ILE A 15 6.08 -10.05 8.85
C ILE A 15 6.50 -8.64 8.48
N ARG A 16 7.80 -8.43 8.24
CA ARG A 16 8.31 -7.20 7.65
C ARG A 16 7.96 -7.20 6.16
N LEU A 17 7.18 -6.23 5.72
CA LEU A 17 6.64 -6.20 4.36
C LEU A 17 7.11 -4.94 3.63
N VAL A 18 7.57 -5.11 2.38
CA VAL A 18 7.73 -4.04 1.39
C VAL A 18 6.75 -4.33 0.27
N ILE A 19 5.97 -3.33 -0.13
CA ILE A 19 4.97 -3.46 -1.19
C ILE A 19 5.54 -2.83 -2.45
N ASN A 20 5.54 -3.54 -3.57
CA ASN A 20 5.89 -3.00 -4.89
C ASN A 20 4.66 -3.13 -5.78
N THR A 21 4.12 -2.00 -6.24
CA THR A 21 2.79 -1.95 -6.87
C THR A 21 2.74 -0.85 -7.92
N ASP A 22 2.08 -1.14 -9.03
CA ASP A 22 1.75 -0.22 -10.10
C ASP A 22 0.38 0.42 -9.86
N ALA A 23 0.19 1.01 -8.68
CA ALA A 23 -1.09 1.41 -8.10
C ALA A 23 -2.04 2.24 -8.98
N LYS A 24 -1.56 2.83 -10.08
CA LYS A 24 -2.37 3.61 -11.02
C LYS A 24 -2.83 2.81 -12.26
N ASN A 25 -2.36 1.59 -12.42
CA ASN A 25 -2.67 0.75 -13.58
C ASN A 25 -4.10 0.18 -13.49
N GLU A 26 -4.41 -0.46 -12.36
CA GLU A 26 -5.72 -1.03 -12.02
C GLU A 26 -6.32 -0.42 -10.73
N ALA A 27 -7.49 -0.90 -10.31
CA ALA A 27 -8.28 -0.35 -9.20
C ALA A 27 -8.19 -1.17 -7.89
N ASP A 28 -7.54 -2.33 -7.91
CA ASP A 28 -7.43 -3.25 -6.78
C ASP A 28 -6.22 -2.97 -5.89
N ASP A 29 -5.14 -2.40 -6.44
CA ASP A 29 -3.94 -2.03 -5.69
C ASP A 29 -4.21 -1.10 -4.51
N GLN A 30 -5.12 -0.12 -4.68
CA GLN A 30 -5.49 0.80 -3.61
C GLN A 30 -6.05 0.04 -2.40
N TYR A 31 -6.88 -0.97 -2.64
CA TYR A 31 -7.42 -1.83 -1.60
C TYR A 31 -6.34 -2.72 -0.99
N ALA A 32 -5.43 -3.26 -1.80
CA ALA A 32 -4.31 -4.07 -1.31
C ALA A 32 -3.38 -3.28 -0.37
N ILE A 33 -3.04 -2.03 -0.73
CA ILE A 33 -2.25 -1.12 0.11
C ILE A 33 -2.95 -0.87 1.45
N VAL A 34 -4.23 -0.47 1.42
CA VAL A 34 -5.01 -0.19 2.64
C VAL A 34 -5.13 -1.45 3.50
N HIS A 35 -5.44 -2.60 2.89
CA HIS A 35 -5.58 -3.86 3.59
C HIS A 35 -4.26 -4.27 4.27
N ALA A 36 -3.13 -4.11 3.58
CA ALA A 36 -1.82 -4.40 4.14
C ALA A 36 -1.49 -3.48 5.35
N LEU A 37 -1.81 -2.19 5.26
CA LEU A 37 -1.59 -1.22 6.34
C LEU A 37 -2.47 -1.47 7.57
N LEU A 38 -3.69 -1.98 7.37
CA LEU A 38 -4.62 -2.31 8.46
C LEU A 38 -4.37 -3.72 9.04
N THR A 39 -3.53 -4.54 8.40
CA THR A 39 -3.26 -5.91 8.86
C THR A 39 -2.22 -5.91 9.98
N GLN A 40 -2.65 -6.25 11.20
CA GLN A 40 -1.80 -6.27 12.40
C GLN A 40 -0.57 -7.21 12.31
N LYS A 41 -0.63 -8.23 11.45
CA LYS A 41 0.49 -9.14 11.21
C LYS A 41 1.61 -8.48 10.40
N PHE A 42 1.33 -7.41 9.66
CA PHE A 42 2.29 -6.79 8.76
C PHE A 42 2.93 -5.57 9.41
N CYS A 43 4.26 -5.55 9.37
CA CYS A 43 5.06 -4.37 9.65
C CYS A 43 5.53 -3.80 8.32
N VAL A 44 4.69 -2.96 7.71
CA VAL A 44 4.97 -2.33 6.42
C VAL A 44 6.15 -1.38 6.58
N LYS A 45 7.22 -1.61 5.83
CA LYS A 45 8.46 -0.83 5.86
C LYS A 45 8.54 0.21 4.74
N GLY A 46 7.72 0.08 3.72
CA GLY A 46 7.63 1.02 2.61
C GLY A 46 6.75 0.49 1.48
N VAL A 47 6.36 1.41 0.60
CA VAL A 47 5.66 1.13 -0.65
C VAL A 47 6.49 1.72 -1.79
N ILE A 48 6.75 0.92 -2.82
CA ILE A 48 7.53 1.28 -4.00
C ILE A 48 6.57 1.37 -5.18
N ALA A 49 6.66 2.47 -5.92
CA ALA A 49 5.89 2.68 -7.14
C ALA A 49 6.54 1.91 -8.30
N ALA A 50 5.79 0.99 -8.90
CA ALA A 50 6.20 0.28 -10.11
C ALA A 50 5.66 0.98 -11.37
N HIS A 51 6.37 0.81 -12.48
CA HIS A 51 5.90 1.22 -13.81
C HIS A 51 4.93 0.18 -14.38
N PHE A 52 3.92 0.63 -15.13
CA PHE A 52 2.98 -0.25 -15.88
C PHE A 52 3.16 -0.13 -17.40
N GLY A 53 4.40 0.16 -17.81
CA GLY A 53 4.78 0.30 -19.20
C GLY A 53 4.47 1.69 -19.78
N GLU A 54 4.58 1.81 -21.10
CA GLU A 54 4.56 3.11 -21.78
C GLU A 54 3.40 3.30 -22.78
N ALA A 55 2.49 2.33 -22.87
CA ALA A 55 1.42 2.34 -23.87
C ALA A 55 0.39 3.45 -23.61
N ARG A 56 0.13 3.76 -22.33
CA ARG A 56 -0.87 4.75 -21.88
C ARG A 56 -0.25 6.11 -21.54
N THR A 57 0.98 6.11 -21.04
CA THR A 57 1.67 7.30 -20.50
C THR A 57 3.19 7.08 -20.54
N LYS A 58 3.99 8.15 -20.47
CA LYS A 58 5.46 8.08 -20.34
C LYS A 58 5.95 8.20 -18.90
N THR A 59 5.05 8.47 -17.96
CA THR A 59 5.36 8.73 -16.55
C THR A 59 4.61 7.77 -15.63
N SER A 60 4.50 6.50 -16.06
CA SER A 60 3.66 5.51 -15.37
C SER A 60 4.13 5.24 -13.93
N MET A 61 5.44 5.24 -13.69
CA MET A 61 5.97 5.10 -12.34
C MET A 61 5.62 6.31 -11.46
N GLU A 62 5.73 7.54 -11.97
CA GLU A 62 5.36 8.76 -11.25
C GLU A 62 3.85 8.82 -10.96
N GLU A 63 3.04 8.34 -11.89
CA GLU A 63 1.60 8.19 -11.73
C GLU A 63 1.26 7.19 -10.62
N SER A 64 1.91 6.02 -10.58
CA SER A 64 1.79 5.06 -9.47
C SER A 64 2.21 5.69 -8.14
N PHE A 65 3.30 6.46 -8.12
CA PHE A 65 3.77 7.16 -6.91
C PHE A 65 2.73 8.17 -6.41
N ALA A 66 2.18 9.00 -7.30
CA ALA A 66 1.14 9.97 -6.96
C ALA A 66 -0.12 9.29 -6.41
N GLU A 67 -0.52 8.15 -6.98
CA GLU A 67 -1.65 7.36 -6.50
C GLU A 67 -1.39 6.77 -5.11
N ILE A 68 -0.20 6.21 -4.85
CA ILE A 68 0.20 5.76 -3.52
C ILE A 68 0.10 6.89 -2.50
N GLN A 69 0.64 8.08 -2.81
CA GLN A 69 0.55 9.25 -1.93
C GLN A 69 -0.90 9.65 -1.64
N ARG A 70 -1.77 9.61 -2.65
CA ARG A 70 -3.20 9.88 -2.52
C ARG A 70 -3.87 8.90 -1.55
N VAL A 71 -3.62 7.59 -1.71
CA VAL A 71 -4.16 6.55 -0.83
C VAL A 71 -3.68 6.74 0.61
N LEU A 72 -2.38 6.94 0.83
CA LEU A 72 -1.81 7.15 2.16
C LEU A 72 -2.35 8.41 2.85
N GLY A 73 -2.60 9.47 2.08
CA GLY A 73 -3.23 10.70 2.59
C GLY A 73 -4.65 10.49 3.10
N MET A 74 -5.43 9.60 2.47
CA MET A 74 -6.79 9.29 2.91
C MET A 74 -6.85 8.47 4.22
N ILE A 75 -5.82 7.66 4.51
CA ILE A 75 -5.75 6.84 5.74
C ILE A 75 -5.37 7.68 6.96
N SER A 76 -4.63 8.77 6.75
CA SER A 76 -4.05 9.58 7.82
C SER A 76 -4.95 10.72 8.31
N THR A 77 -6.19 10.80 7.80
CA THR A 77 -7.21 11.81 8.17
C THR A 77 -8.26 11.20 9.10
#